data_AF-A0AAV1FA47-F1
#
_entry.id   AF-A0AAV1FA47-F1
#
_cell.length_a   1.000
_cell.length_b   1.000
_cell.length_c   1.000
_cell.angle_alpha   90.00
_cell.angle_beta   90.00
_cell.angle_gamma   90.00
#
_symmetry.space_group_name_H-M   'P 1'
#
loop_
_entity.id
_entity.type
_entity.pdbx_description
1 polymer ?
#
loop_
_entity_poly.entity_id
_entity_poly.type
_entity_poly.pdbx_seq_one_letter_code
_entity_poly.pdbx_strand_id
1 'polypeptide(L)'
;MFAQCGAPTHRHLLCLTVQTSTAGSNLSSRVSSGVLRLPSTLNHSNKPLTMTADKKKHLGFVFFSFPDGSGMLYSLQGTAEPPKPEDTIPHELPAKTYQTQMIPVHNWLSKQQRFCVLMEILNPDKTDATVSLSGFEYIDVPSLSKRDYKMCFYTYKEGQFNTKVMFQNRTSGEYLFYLVSFKVTSPGVISSIELETAVRWMILATVQVENPLTTTGVPQY
;
A
#
# COMPACT_ATOMS: atom_id res chain seq x y z
N MET A 1 36.07 -16.63 9.56
CA MET A 1 35.49 -15.73 10.57
C MET A 1 34.06 -15.47 10.13
N PHE A 2 33.09 -15.94 10.91
CA PHE A 2 31.67 -15.87 10.59
C PHE A 2 31.17 -14.43 10.64
N ALA A 3 30.36 -14.03 9.65
CA ALA A 3 29.41 -12.95 9.80
C ALA A 3 28.07 -13.40 9.20
N GLN A 4 27.13 -13.66 10.09
CA GLN A 4 25.76 -14.07 9.83
C GLN A 4 24.86 -12.90 10.26
N CYS A 5 24.09 -12.31 9.34
CA CYS A 5 22.93 -11.43 9.57
C CYS A 5 22.48 -10.90 8.20
N GLY A 6 21.23 -10.93 7.73
CA GLY A 6 19.94 -11.37 8.23
C GLY A 6 18.96 -11.47 7.03
N ALA A 7 17.80 -12.08 7.23
CA ALA A 7 16.80 -12.45 6.22
C ALA A 7 16.09 -11.23 5.55
N PRO A 8 15.32 -11.44 4.46
CA PRO A 8 15.21 -10.55 3.31
C PRO A 8 14.10 -9.49 3.44
N THR A 9 14.31 -8.30 2.90
CA THR A 9 13.24 -7.29 2.80
C THR A 9 13.16 -6.68 1.39
N HIS A 10 12.02 -6.97 0.75
CA HIS A 10 11.42 -6.35 -0.44
C HIS A 10 12.19 -6.45 -1.77
N ARG A 11 11.94 -7.55 -2.49
CA ARG A 11 12.34 -7.74 -3.90
C ARG A 11 11.43 -6.96 -4.84
N HIS A 12 11.91 -5.82 -5.33
CA HIS A 12 11.51 -5.26 -6.62
C HIS A 12 12.33 -5.97 -7.71
N LEU A 13 11.68 -6.63 -8.67
CA LEU A 13 12.37 -7.23 -9.81
C LEU A 13 12.52 -6.15 -10.88
N LEU A 14 13.76 -5.74 -11.15
CA LEU A 14 14.06 -4.90 -12.30
C LEU A 14 14.51 -5.83 -13.45
N CYS A 15 13.76 -5.87 -14.55
CA CYS A 15 14.22 -6.52 -15.78
C CYS A 15 14.94 -5.47 -16.63
N LEU A 16 16.27 -5.56 -16.71
CA LEU A 16 17.09 -4.70 -17.55
C LEU A 16 17.42 -5.44 -18.85
N THR A 17 17.09 -4.84 -19.99
CA THR A 17 17.59 -5.29 -21.29
C THR A 17 18.72 -4.35 -21.71
N VAL A 18 19.93 -4.89 -21.87
CA VAL A 18 21.09 -4.15 -22.36
C VAL A 18 21.09 -4.22 -23.89
N GLN A 19 21.01 -3.07 -24.56
CA GLN A 19 21.21 -2.99 -26.00
C GLN A 19 22.56 -2.35 -26.26
N THR A 20 23.46 -3.10 -26.91
CA THR A 20 24.77 -2.60 -27.33
C THR A 20 24.63 -1.94 -28.70
N SER A 21 24.94 -0.64 -28.79
CA SER A 21 25.10 0.06 -30.05
C SER A 21 26.57 0.42 -30.19
N THR A 22 27.29 -0.28 -31.07
CA THR A 22 28.64 0.12 -31.50
C THR A 22 28.49 1.17 -32.59
N ALA A 23 28.83 2.42 -32.28
CA ALA A 23 28.95 3.47 -33.28
C ALA A 23 30.24 3.24 -34.10
N GLY A 24 30.13 2.42 -35.13
CA GLY A 24 31.10 2.29 -36.21
C GLY A 24 30.33 2.36 -37.53
N SER A 25 30.78 3.22 -38.43
CA SER A 25 30.16 3.46 -39.75
C SER A 25 29.90 2.17 -40.53
N ASN A 26 28.67 2.07 -41.06
CA ASN A 26 28.08 1.04 -41.93
C ASN A 26 27.23 -0.05 -41.23
N LEU A 27 26.01 -0.21 -41.76
CA LEU A 27 24.92 -1.02 -41.23
C LEU A 27 25.28 -2.51 -41.03
N SER A 28 25.02 -3.02 -39.82
CA SER A 28 24.33 -4.30 -39.62
C SER A 28 23.81 -4.37 -38.19
N SER A 29 22.49 -4.28 -38.02
CA SER A 29 21.83 -4.44 -36.72
C SER A 29 21.86 -5.91 -36.29
N ARG A 30 22.82 -6.27 -35.45
CA ARG A 30 22.72 -7.48 -34.61
C ARG A 30 22.39 -7.08 -33.18
N VAL A 31 21.13 -7.25 -32.80
CA VAL A 31 20.72 -7.23 -31.39
C VAL A 31 21.22 -8.52 -30.75
N SER A 32 22.37 -8.46 -30.10
CA SER A 32 22.84 -9.55 -29.25
C SER A 32 22.30 -9.31 -27.83
N SER A 33 21.34 -10.13 -27.42
CA SER A 33 20.97 -10.26 -26.00
C SER A 33 22.12 -10.97 -25.28
N GLY A 34 23.13 -10.22 -24.84
CA GLY A 34 24.28 -10.71 -24.11
C GLY A 34 24.19 -10.40 -22.62
N VAL A 35 24.40 -11.41 -21.76
CA VAL A 35 24.67 -11.20 -20.34
C VAL A 35 26.12 -10.76 -20.19
N LEU A 36 26.35 -9.48 -19.88
CA LEU A 36 27.69 -8.93 -19.69
C LEU A 36 28.27 -9.45 -18.36
N ARG A 37 29.23 -10.38 -18.42
CA ARG A 37 30.06 -10.73 -17.26
C ARG A 37 31.20 -9.71 -17.14
N LEU A 38 30.97 -8.64 -16.36
CA LEU A 38 32.02 -7.72 -15.95
C LEU A 38 33.00 -8.45 -15.00
N PRO A 39 34.34 -8.23 -15.12
CA PRO A 39 35.36 -8.92 -14.31
C PRO A 39 35.36 -8.55 -12.81
N SER A 40 34.44 -7.70 -12.38
CA SER A 40 34.11 -7.45 -10.99
C SER A 40 32.63 -7.12 -10.92
N THR A 41 31.84 -7.93 -10.21
CA THR A 41 30.40 -7.76 -10.04
C THR A 41 30.09 -6.45 -9.34
N LEU A 42 29.86 -5.39 -10.11
CA LEU A 42 29.38 -4.12 -9.58
C LEU A 42 27.87 -4.27 -9.34
N ASN A 43 27.50 -4.66 -8.13
CA ASN A 43 26.10 -4.77 -7.72
C ASN A 43 25.51 -3.36 -7.56
N HIS A 44 25.10 -2.73 -8.66
CA HIS A 44 24.27 -1.53 -8.59
C HIS A 44 22.83 -1.93 -8.25
N SER A 45 22.49 -1.87 -6.95
CA SER A 45 21.10 -1.91 -6.50
C SER A 45 20.44 -0.56 -6.84
N ASN A 46 19.78 -0.49 -8.00
CA ASN A 46 19.00 0.68 -8.37
C ASN A 46 17.54 0.48 -7.92
N LYS A 47 17.06 1.38 -7.05
CA LYS A 47 15.65 1.45 -6.66
C LYS A 47 14.98 2.51 -7.55
N PRO A 48 14.16 2.12 -8.54
CA PRO A 48 13.53 3.10 -9.42
C PRO A 48 12.65 4.05 -8.60
N LEU A 49 12.88 5.36 -8.76
CA LEU A 49 12.16 6.44 -8.06
C LEU A 49 10.81 6.78 -8.71
N THR A 50 10.43 6.08 -9.78
CA THR A 50 9.18 6.33 -10.51
C THR A 50 8.78 5.05 -11.25
N MET A 51 7.50 4.70 -11.20
CA MET A 51 6.96 3.55 -11.93
C MET A 51 6.88 3.82 -13.43
N THR A 52 6.93 2.75 -14.23
CA THR A 52 6.66 2.84 -15.66
C THR A 52 5.15 2.93 -15.88
N ALA A 53 4.64 4.11 -16.21
CA ALA A 53 3.27 4.28 -16.71
C ALA A 53 3.20 3.89 -18.20
N ASP A 54 2.14 3.18 -18.60
CA ASP A 54 1.72 2.97 -20.00
C ASP A 54 2.86 2.59 -20.97
N LYS A 55 3.62 1.54 -20.61
CA LYS A 55 4.68 0.93 -21.45
C LYS A 55 5.86 1.86 -21.79
N LYS A 56 5.95 3.05 -21.21
CA LYS A 56 7.11 3.95 -21.39
C LYS A 56 8.28 3.50 -20.54
N LYS A 57 9.13 2.67 -21.13
CA LYS A 57 10.34 2.16 -20.48
C LYS A 57 11.26 3.31 -20.07
N HIS A 58 11.88 3.20 -18.91
CA HIS A 58 12.92 4.11 -18.46
C HIS A 58 14.15 3.95 -19.35
N LEU A 59 14.69 5.07 -19.82
CA LEU A 59 15.92 5.12 -20.60
C LEU A 59 17.03 5.71 -19.74
N GLY A 60 18.19 5.08 -19.77
CA GLY A 60 19.39 5.56 -19.09
C GLY A 60 20.63 5.24 -19.91
N PHE A 61 21.76 5.82 -19.52
CA PHE A 61 23.05 5.53 -20.14
C PHE A 61 24.08 5.24 -19.06
N VAL A 62 24.99 4.30 -19.33
CA VAL A 62 26.16 4.04 -18.47
C VAL A 62 27.41 4.17 -19.31
N PHE A 63 28.30 5.04 -18.87
CA PHE A 63 29.58 5.27 -19.50
C PHE A 63 30.70 4.62 -18.68
N PHE A 64 31.50 3.79 -19.32
CA PHE A 64 32.72 3.21 -18.76
C PHE A 64 33.92 3.83 -19.46
N SER A 65 34.69 4.65 -18.76
CA SER A 65 36.00 5.11 -19.21
C SER A 65 37.08 4.09 -18.88
N PHE A 66 37.97 3.85 -19.84
CA PHE A 66 39.11 2.96 -19.68
C PHE A 66 40.40 3.75 -19.43
N PRO A 67 41.39 3.15 -18.74
CA PRO A 67 42.67 3.80 -18.47
C PRO A 67 43.47 4.21 -19.73
N ASP A 68 43.15 3.62 -20.89
CA ASP A 68 43.77 3.92 -22.19
C ASP A 68 43.17 5.15 -22.88
N GLY A 69 42.22 5.84 -22.24
CA GLY A 69 41.54 7.01 -22.79
C GLY A 69 40.36 6.68 -23.70
N SER A 70 40.07 5.39 -23.93
CA SER A 70 38.86 4.95 -24.63
C SER A 70 37.66 4.88 -23.66
N GLY A 71 36.44 4.77 -24.21
CA GLY A 71 35.24 4.61 -23.38
C GLY A 71 34.10 3.90 -24.09
N MET A 72 33.28 3.20 -23.33
CA MET A 72 32.08 2.52 -23.81
C MET A 72 30.82 3.13 -23.19
N LEU A 73 29.87 3.52 -24.05
CA LEU A 73 28.55 3.99 -23.64
C LEU A 73 27.51 2.89 -23.90
N TYR A 74 26.81 2.47 -22.86
CA TYR A 74 25.70 1.53 -22.94
C TYR A 74 24.38 2.26 -22.77
N SER A 75 23.40 1.96 -23.62
CA SER A 75 22.01 2.36 -23.41
C SER A 75 21.31 1.32 -22.54
N LEU A 76 20.71 1.77 -21.45
CA LEU A 76 19.91 0.98 -20.54
C LEU A 76 18.44 1.24 -20.77
N GLN A 77 17.67 0.15 -20.90
CA GLN A 77 16.22 0.21 -20.93
C GLN A 77 15.65 -0.66 -19.81
N GLY A 78 14.81 -0.07 -18.95
CA GLY A 78 14.21 -0.75 -17.81
C GLY A 78 12.73 -0.47 -17.66
N THR A 79 12.01 -1.39 -17.03
CA THR A 79 10.61 -1.22 -16.60
C THR A 79 10.52 -1.35 -15.10
N ALA A 80 9.73 -0.48 -14.46
CA ALA A 80 9.42 -0.53 -13.04
C ALA A 80 7.96 -0.91 -12.84
N GLU A 81 7.75 -2.09 -12.25
CA GLU A 81 6.43 -2.62 -11.90
C GLU A 81 5.79 -1.85 -10.74
N PRO A 82 4.46 -1.97 -10.54
CA PRO A 82 3.80 -1.50 -9.33
C PRO A 82 4.44 -2.02 -8.05
N PRO A 83 4.43 -1.23 -6.95
CA PRO A 83 4.89 -1.71 -5.66
C PRO A 83 4.08 -2.93 -5.24
N LYS A 84 4.71 -3.79 -4.45
CA LYS A 84 4.03 -4.86 -3.74
C LYS A 84 3.38 -4.26 -2.49
N PRO A 85 2.34 -4.93 -1.93
CA PRO A 85 1.84 -4.53 -0.62
C PRO A 85 2.98 -4.53 0.40
N GLU A 86 3.05 -3.48 1.22
CA GLU A 86 4.05 -3.37 2.28
C GLU A 86 3.77 -4.42 3.36
N ASP A 87 2.49 -4.62 3.70
CA ASP A 87 2.03 -5.70 4.59
C ASP A 87 0.55 -6.05 4.35
N THR A 88 0.12 -7.19 4.88
CA THR A 88 -1.28 -7.61 4.99
C THR A 88 -1.66 -7.77 6.46
N ILE A 89 -2.61 -6.96 6.93
CA ILE A 89 -2.98 -6.84 8.34
C ILE A 89 -4.36 -7.49 8.57
N PRO A 90 -4.41 -8.71 9.13
CA PRO A 90 -5.67 -9.37 9.46
C PRO A 90 -6.21 -8.91 10.82
N HIS A 91 -7.52 -8.72 10.90
CA HIS A 91 -8.27 -8.45 12.13
C HIS A 91 -9.47 -9.37 12.24
N GLU A 92 -9.75 -9.82 13.46
CA GLU A 92 -10.99 -10.51 13.80
C GLU A 92 -11.68 -9.75 14.93
N LEU A 93 -12.93 -9.33 14.70
CA LEU A 93 -13.69 -8.53 15.66
C LEU A 93 -15.20 -8.79 15.52
N PRO A 94 -16.00 -8.59 16.59
CA PRO A 94 -17.45 -8.66 16.48
C PRO A 94 -18.02 -7.43 15.74
N ALA A 95 -19.14 -7.61 15.06
CA ALA A 95 -19.90 -6.51 14.47
C ALA A 95 -20.32 -5.50 15.54
N LYS A 96 -20.62 -4.26 15.11
CA LYS A 96 -21.00 -3.12 15.97
C LYS A 96 -19.91 -2.70 16.97
N THR A 97 -18.66 -3.04 16.70
CA THR A 97 -17.50 -2.62 17.49
C THR A 97 -16.60 -1.72 16.64
N TYR A 98 -16.13 -0.61 17.23
CA TYR A 98 -15.16 0.26 16.57
C TYR A 98 -13.76 -0.35 16.65
N GLN A 99 -13.15 -0.56 15.49
CA GLN A 99 -11.74 -0.94 15.38
C GLN A 99 -10.91 0.26 14.96
N THR A 100 -9.88 0.59 15.75
CA THR A 100 -8.83 1.53 15.34
C THR A 100 -7.61 0.73 14.88
N GLN A 101 -7.10 1.03 13.69
CA GLN A 101 -5.88 0.45 13.15
C GLN A 101 -4.80 1.52 12.96
N MET A 102 -3.59 1.21 13.44
CA MET A 102 -2.40 2.05 13.30
C MET A 102 -1.49 1.47 12.21
N ILE A 103 -1.36 2.16 11.08
CA ILE A 103 -0.60 1.68 9.92
C ILE A 103 0.74 2.44 9.85
N PRO A 104 1.89 1.75 9.94
CA PRO A 104 3.18 2.43 9.90
C PRO A 104 3.51 2.91 8.48
N VAL A 105 3.55 4.22 8.27
CA VAL A 105 3.91 4.82 6.97
C VAL A 105 5.38 5.22 7.01
N HIS A 106 6.19 4.65 6.11
CA HIS A 106 7.61 4.97 6.00
C HIS A 106 7.89 5.94 4.84
N ASN A 107 8.64 7.01 5.14
CA ASN A 107 9.21 7.90 4.14
C ASN A 107 10.67 7.51 3.85
N TRP A 108 10.96 7.09 2.62
CA TRP A 108 12.29 6.69 2.14
C TRP A 108 13.11 7.85 1.57
N LEU A 109 12.55 9.05 1.46
CA LEU A 109 13.25 10.25 0.99
C LEU A 109 13.92 10.98 2.14
N SER A 110 15.02 11.66 1.83
CA SER A 110 15.72 12.59 2.72
C SER A 110 14.99 13.92 2.94
N LYS A 111 13.75 14.03 2.47
CA LYS A 111 12.88 15.20 2.61
C LYS A 111 11.55 14.77 3.21
N GLN A 112 10.88 15.68 3.93
CA GLN A 112 9.51 15.44 4.38
C GLN A 112 8.60 15.14 3.18
N GLN A 113 7.72 14.16 3.33
CA GLN A 113 6.70 13.81 2.34
C GLN A 113 5.32 13.95 2.94
N ARG A 114 4.41 14.54 2.16
CA ARG A 114 2.97 14.52 2.43
C ARG A 114 2.32 13.46 1.55
N PHE A 115 1.80 12.41 2.16
CA PHE A 115 1.06 11.38 1.44
C PHE A 115 -0.43 11.73 1.42
N CYS A 116 -1.06 11.58 0.27
CA CYS A 116 -2.51 11.50 0.11
C CYS A 116 -2.94 10.06 0.38
N VAL A 117 -3.91 9.88 1.27
CA VAL A 117 -4.42 8.57 1.68
C VAL A 117 -5.67 8.25 0.88
N LEU A 118 -5.67 7.08 0.24
CA LEU A 118 -6.79 6.56 -0.53
C LEU A 118 -7.16 5.19 0.04
N MET A 119 -8.41 5.02 0.45
CA MET A 119 -8.93 3.77 0.97
C MET A 119 -9.94 3.18 -0.01
N GLU A 120 -9.70 1.96 -0.45
CA GLU A 120 -10.52 1.25 -1.43
C GLU A 120 -10.99 -0.08 -0.84
N ILE A 121 -12.30 -0.31 -0.84
CA ILE A 121 -12.86 -1.61 -0.42
C ILE A 121 -12.77 -2.57 -1.60
N LEU A 122 -12.07 -3.67 -1.42
CA LEU A 122 -11.76 -4.64 -2.48
C LEU A 122 -12.89 -5.63 -2.76
N ASN A 123 -13.88 -5.75 -1.88
CA ASN A 123 -15.06 -6.58 -2.07
C ASN A 123 -16.22 -5.67 -2.55
N PRO A 124 -16.57 -5.67 -3.86
CA PRO A 124 -17.34 -4.59 -4.48
C PRO A 124 -18.84 -4.87 -4.67
N ASP A 125 -19.42 -5.90 -4.03
CA ASP A 125 -20.80 -6.31 -4.35
C ASP A 125 -21.90 -5.31 -3.92
N LYS A 126 -21.55 -4.24 -3.21
CA LYS A 126 -22.26 -2.94 -3.15
C LYS A 126 -21.44 -2.03 -2.25
N THR A 127 -21.49 -0.72 -2.50
CA THR A 127 -21.22 0.28 -1.46
C THR A 127 -22.18 0.00 -0.30
N ASP A 128 -21.76 -0.79 0.67
CA ASP A 128 -22.62 -1.21 1.77
C ASP A 128 -22.63 -0.10 2.81
N ALA A 129 -23.75 0.63 2.89
CA ALA A 129 -23.96 1.69 3.88
C ALA A 129 -23.83 1.20 5.34
N THR A 130 -23.77 -0.12 5.55
CA THR A 130 -23.50 -0.70 6.87
C THR A 130 -22.03 -0.69 7.27
N VAL A 131 -21.11 -0.41 6.35
CA VAL A 131 -19.66 -0.34 6.62
C VAL A 131 -19.23 1.12 6.64
N SER A 132 -18.54 1.51 7.70
CA SER A 132 -17.96 2.84 7.86
C SER A 132 -16.45 2.73 7.98
N LEU A 133 -15.77 3.48 7.12
CA LEU A 133 -14.33 3.56 7.08
C LEU A 133 -13.90 5.02 7.13
N SER A 134 -13.03 5.36 8.07
CA SER A 134 -12.61 6.75 8.26
C SER A 134 -11.13 6.88 8.60
N GLY A 135 -10.58 8.05 8.29
CA GLY A 135 -9.21 8.45 8.57
C GLY A 135 -8.89 9.78 7.89
N PHE A 136 -7.72 10.35 8.18
CA PHE A 136 -7.31 11.61 7.57
C PHE A 136 -6.89 11.42 6.10
N GLU A 137 -7.34 12.32 5.22
CA GLU A 137 -6.98 12.27 3.79
C GLU A 137 -5.48 12.47 3.51
N TYR A 138 -4.74 12.99 4.48
CA TYR A 138 -3.32 13.27 4.36
C TYR A 138 -2.54 12.92 5.61
N ILE A 139 -1.29 12.51 5.43
CA ILE A 139 -0.31 12.32 6.51
C ILE A 139 1.05 12.89 6.10
N ASP A 140 1.66 13.66 7.00
CA ASP A 140 3.01 14.19 6.83
C ASP A 140 4.01 13.30 7.56
N VAL A 141 5.00 12.78 6.82
CA VAL A 141 6.02 11.87 7.34
C VAL A 141 7.39 12.54 7.17
N PRO A 142 8.15 12.79 8.25
CA PRO A 142 9.48 13.39 8.16
C PRO A 142 10.46 12.54 7.36
N SER A 143 11.54 13.17 6.89
CA SER A 143 12.60 12.51 6.12
C SER A 143 13.13 11.25 6.78
N LEU A 144 13.29 10.17 6.01
CA LEU A 144 13.89 8.90 6.45
C LEU A 144 13.28 8.34 7.75
N SER A 145 12.00 8.60 7.98
CA SER A 145 11.32 8.26 9.24
C SER A 145 10.03 7.47 9.01
N LYS A 146 9.39 7.10 10.12
CA LYS A 146 8.08 6.43 10.12
C LYS A 146 7.07 7.24 10.95
N ARG A 147 5.81 7.17 10.57
CA ARG A 147 4.67 7.71 11.31
C ARG A 147 3.49 6.75 11.23
N ASP A 148 2.78 6.58 12.34
CA ASP A 148 1.61 5.72 12.37
C ASP A 148 0.37 6.50 11.92
N TYR A 149 -0.25 6.00 10.85
CA TYR A 149 -1.51 6.50 10.33
C TYR A 149 -2.67 5.82 11.05
N LYS A 150 -3.60 6.62 11.59
CA LYS A 150 -4.80 6.14 12.28
C LYS A 150 -5.96 5.99 11.30
N MET A 151 -6.46 4.76 11.18
CA MET A 151 -7.66 4.38 10.43
C MET A 151 -8.70 3.81 11.39
N CYS A 152 -9.97 4.08 11.16
CA CYS A 152 -11.07 3.52 11.93
C CYS A 152 -11.99 2.72 11.01
N PHE A 153 -12.42 1.55 11.49
CA PHE A 153 -13.34 0.66 10.82
C PHE A 153 -14.52 0.34 11.75
N TYR A 154 -15.72 0.31 11.19
CA TYR A 154 -16.94 -0.09 11.88
C TYR A 154 -17.89 -0.75 10.88
N THR A 155 -18.63 -1.77 11.30
CA THR A 155 -19.68 -2.38 10.49
C THR A 155 -20.85 -2.88 11.33
N TYR A 156 -22.07 -2.81 10.78
CA TYR A 156 -23.26 -3.40 11.41
C TYR A 156 -23.47 -4.88 11.07
N LYS A 157 -22.78 -5.39 10.04
CA LYS A 157 -22.95 -6.77 9.55
C LYS A 157 -21.71 -7.61 9.76
N GLU A 158 -21.96 -8.89 9.96
CA GLU A 158 -20.96 -9.96 9.91
C GLU A 158 -20.47 -10.15 8.48
N GLY A 159 -19.23 -10.62 8.32
CA GLY A 159 -18.67 -10.90 7.00
C GLY A 159 -17.18 -10.65 6.91
N GLN A 160 -16.67 -10.69 5.68
CA GLN A 160 -15.27 -10.41 5.38
C GLN A 160 -15.15 -9.11 4.57
N PHE A 161 -14.36 -8.17 5.10
CA PHE A 161 -14.13 -6.88 4.46
C PHE A 161 -12.63 -6.72 4.20
N ASN A 162 -12.27 -6.66 2.92
CA ASN A 162 -10.90 -6.39 2.51
C ASN A 162 -10.78 -4.96 2.04
N THR A 163 -9.79 -4.23 2.54
CA THR A 163 -9.56 -2.83 2.21
C THR A 163 -8.10 -2.63 1.82
N LYS A 164 -7.88 -1.94 0.71
CA LYS A 164 -6.57 -1.46 0.29
C LYS A 164 -6.40 -0.01 0.77
N VAL A 165 -5.39 0.22 1.58
CA VAL A 165 -5.02 1.58 2.07
C VAL A 165 -3.75 2.00 1.37
N MET A 166 -3.85 3.02 0.52
CA MET A 166 -2.76 3.50 -0.32
C MET A 166 -2.31 4.89 0.13
N PHE A 167 -1.00 5.08 0.24
CA PHE A 167 -0.36 6.33 0.62
C PHE A 167 0.45 6.82 -0.57
N GLN A 168 -0.05 7.84 -1.26
CA GLN A 168 0.52 8.32 -2.51
C GLN A 168 1.11 9.72 -2.35
N ASN A 169 2.34 9.91 -2.82
CA ASN A 169 2.90 11.24 -3.02
C ASN A 169 2.38 11.78 -4.35
N ARG A 170 1.52 12.82 -4.32
CA ARG A 170 0.93 13.40 -5.53
C ARG A 170 1.96 14.04 -6.47
N THR A 171 3.10 14.47 -5.94
CA THR A 171 4.16 15.12 -6.73
C THR A 171 5.02 14.12 -7.49
N SER A 172 5.48 13.05 -6.84
CA SER A 172 6.30 12.02 -7.52
C SER A 172 5.49 10.90 -8.16
N GLY A 173 4.21 10.74 -7.77
CA GLY A 173 3.38 9.62 -8.17
C GLY A 173 3.74 8.31 -7.47
N GLU A 174 4.80 8.28 -6.66
CA GLU A 174 5.19 7.12 -5.87
C GLU A 174 4.16 6.85 -4.77
N TYR A 175 3.96 5.58 -4.47
CA TYR A 175 3.05 5.17 -3.40
C TYR A 175 3.52 3.89 -2.73
N LEU A 176 3.02 3.69 -1.52
CA LEU A 176 3.03 2.42 -0.81
C LEU A 176 1.59 2.06 -0.46
N PHE A 177 1.29 0.79 -0.24
CA PHE A 177 -0.03 0.40 0.21
C PHE A 177 -0.02 -0.81 1.13
N TYR A 178 -1.08 -0.92 1.91
CA TYR A 178 -1.38 -2.01 2.82
C TYR A 178 -2.68 -2.68 2.43
N LEU A 179 -2.76 -3.98 2.70
CA LEU A 179 -4.02 -4.73 2.63
C LEU A 179 -4.50 -4.97 4.06
N VAL A 180 -5.69 -4.50 4.39
CA VAL A 180 -6.30 -4.70 5.71
C VAL A 180 -7.51 -5.59 5.54
N SER A 181 -7.53 -6.72 6.25
CA SER A 181 -8.57 -7.74 6.14
C SER A 181 -9.31 -7.87 7.46
N PHE A 182 -10.59 -7.52 7.48
CA PHE A 182 -11.45 -7.63 8.64
C PHE A 182 -12.37 -8.84 8.50
N LYS A 183 -12.22 -9.82 9.39
CA LYS A 183 -13.15 -10.93 9.60
C LYS A 183 -14.09 -10.57 10.75
N VAL A 184 -15.31 -10.22 10.40
CA VAL A 184 -16.29 -9.70 11.36
C VAL A 184 -17.25 -10.82 11.78
N THR A 185 -17.25 -11.13 13.07
CA THR A 185 -18.13 -12.13 13.69
C THR A 185 -19.43 -11.51 14.17
N SER A 186 -20.36 -12.34 14.66
CA SER A 186 -21.62 -11.87 15.23
C SER A 186 -21.43 -10.86 16.36
N PRO A 187 -22.31 -9.84 16.43
CA PRO A 187 -22.32 -8.94 17.57
C PRO A 187 -22.71 -9.75 18.80
N GLY A 188 -21.98 -9.58 19.90
CA GLY A 188 -22.36 -10.15 21.19
C GLY A 188 -23.64 -9.52 21.75
N VAL A 189 -23.99 -9.88 22.99
CA VAL A 189 -25.11 -9.25 23.70
C VAL A 189 -24.79 -7.77 23.90
N ILE A 190 -25.55 -6.89 23.23
CA ILE A 190 -25.33 -5.43 23.26
C ILE A 190 -25.84 -4.84 24.58
N SER A 191 -26.97 -5.33 25.08
CA SER A 191 -27.54 -4.94 26.36
C SER A 191 -28.47 -6.04 26.88
N SER A 192 -28.67 -6.07 28.19
CA SER A 192 -29.62 -6.95 28.87
C SER A 192 -30.52 -6.10 29.76
N ILE A 193 -31.82 -6.39 29.76
CA ILE A 193 -32.79 -5.72 30.62
C ILE A 193 -33.22 -6.75 31.67
N GLU A 194 -32.84 -6.51 32.92
CA GLU A 194 -33.25 -7.34 34.05
C GLU A 194 -34.62 -6.87 34.55
N LEU A 195 -35.57 -7.81 34.65
CA LEU A 195 -36.93 -7.54 35.11
C LEU A 195 -37.21 -8.39 36.34
N GLU A 196 -37.42 -7.73 37.48
CA GLU A 196 -37.81 -8.38 38.73
C GLU A 196 -39.18 -7.87 39.17
N THR A 197 -40.10 -8.79 39.47
CA THR A 197 -41.45 -8.44 39.94
C THR A 197 -42.01 -9.49 40.88
N ALA A 198 -42.91 -9.07 41.77
CA ALA A 198 -43.60 -9.96 42.69
C ALA A 198 -44.62 -10.86 41.95
N VAL A 199 -44.97 -11.98 42.59
CA VAL A 199 -45.96 -12.93 42.06
C VAL A 199 -47.29 -12.22 41.78
N ARG A 200 -47.81 -12.37 40.55
CA ARG A 200 -49.06 -11.75 40.03
C ARG A 200 -49.01 -10.24 39.77
N TRP A 201 -47.81 -9.65 39.66
CA TRP A 201 -47.64 -8.25 39.25
C TRP A 201 -47.11 -8.14 37.81
N MET A 202 -47.55 -7.10 37.11
CA MET A 202 -47.09 -6.78 35.76
C MET A 202 -45.82 -5.91 35.84
N ILE A 203 -44.81 -6.24 35.03
CA ILE A 203 -43.65 -5.39 34.77
C ILE A 203 -43.53 -5.17 33.25
N LEU A 204 -43.18 -3.96 32.84
CA LEU A 204 -43.02 -3.57 31.44
C LEU A 204 -41.62 -2.98 31.26
N ALA A 205 -40.96 -3.36 30.17
CA ALA A 205 -39.77 -2.68 29.69
C ALA A 205 -39.92 -2.36 28.21
N THR A 206 -39.38 -1.20 27.84
CA THR A 206 -39.43 -0.69 26.48
C THR A 206 -38.04 -0.78 25.88
N VAL A 207 -37.93 -1.46 24.72
CA VAL A 207 -36.69 -1.51 23.93
C VAL A 207 -36.82 -0.52 22.79
N GLN A 208 -35.91 0.45 22.73
CA GLN A 208 -35.82 1.38 21.60
C GLN A 208 -34.95 0.78 20.51
N VAL A 209 -35.48 0.73 19.29
CA VAL A 209 -34.76 0.24 18.10
C VAL A 209 -34.79 1.34 17.05
N GLU A 210 -33.64 1.93 16.79
CA GLU A 210 -33.47 2.93 15.75
C GLU A 210 -32.82 2.29 14.53
N ASN A 211 -33.23 2.73 13.33
CA ASN A 211 -32.56 2.33 12.10
C ASN A 211 -31.31 3.21 11.90
N PRO A 212 -30.10 2.64 11.95
CA PRO A 212 -28.87 3.42 11.83
C PRO A 212 -28.62 3.98 10.42
N LEU A 213 -29.35 3.50 9.40
CA LEU A 213 -29.14 3.89 8.00
C LEU A 213 -30.06 5.04 7.53
N THR A 214 -31.05 5.45 8.34
CA THR A 214 -32.06 6.45 7.95
C THR A 214 -31.68 7.90 8.27
N THR A 215 -30.39 8.21 8.49
CA THR A 215 -29.96 9.61 8.69
C THR A 215 -30.05 10.37 7.35
N THR A 216 -31.28 10.75 7.00
CA THR A 216 -31.60 11.81 6.04
C THR A 216 -31.08 13.11 6.65
N GLY A 217 -30.23 13.82 5.91
CA GLY A 217 -29.48 14.98 6.39
C GLY A 217 -30.33 16.01 7.14
N VAL A 218 -29.85 16.40 8.31
CA VAL A 218 -30.22 17.68 8.90
C VAL A 218 -29.56 18.76 8.03
N PRO A 219 -30.32 19.69 7.42
CA PRO A 219 -29.71 20.83 6.75
C PRO A 219 -28.98 21.66 7.80
N GLN A 220 -27.67 21.85 7.61
CA GLN A 220 -26.94 22.87 8.36
C GLN A 220 -27.40 24.22 7.83
N TYR A 221 -28.05 25.00 8.71
CA TYR A 221 -28.34 26.42 8.49
C TYR A 221 -27.04 27.25 8.56
#